data_AF-A0A813YWR9-F1
#
_entry.id   AF-A0A813YWR9-F1
#
_cell.length_a   1.000
_cell.length_b   1.000
_cell.length_c   1.000
_cell.angle_alpha   90.00
_cell.angle_beta   90.00
_cell.angle_gamma   90.00
#
_symmetry.space_group_name_H-M   'P 1'
#
loop_
_entity.id
_entity.type
_entity.pdbx_description
1 polymer ?
#
loop_
_entity_poly.entity_id
_entity_poly.type
_entity_poly.pdbx_seq_one_letter_code
_entity_poly.pdbx_strand_id
1 'polypeptide(L)'
;MEDNLISRNSSDCEMEQENVRFEVNDLEFCFTCGTILPLPSLEDHLMCRLCKKTIKINQWNGKTLKNVYLINASEYLNETVKHTGLKSEDFMGTLVDRKCSKCGHEGMTYSTRQTRSADEGQTVFYGCPKCKSQEIEHS
;
A
#
# COMPACT_ATOMS: atom_id res chain seq x y z
N MET A 1 -19.42 -0.97 56.21
CA MET A 1 -18.77 0.00 55.31
C MET A 1 -17.27 -0.21 55.43
N GLU A 2 -16.71 -1.40 55.17
CA GLU A 2 -16.82 -2.20 53.93
C GLU A 2 -16.56 -1.35 52.70
N ASP A 3 -15.31 -1.46 52.20
CA ASP A 3 -14.94 -1.82 50.83
C ASP A 3 -13.54 -1.24 50.52
N ASN A 4 -12.61 -1.88 49.82
CA ASN A 4 -12.28 -3.27 49.51
C ASN A 4 -10.92 -3.15 48.78
N LEU A 5 -9.98 -4.08 49.02
CA LEU A 5 -8.77 -4.20 48.18
C LEU A 5 -9.18 -4.53 46.74
N ILE A 6 -8.61 -3.85 45.75
CA ILE A 6 -8.32 -4.47 44.45
C ILE A 6 -6.93 -4.04 44.00
N SER A 7 -5.96 -4.88 44.35
CA SER A 7 -4.72 -5.08 43.62
C SER A 7 -5.04 -5.38 42.15
N ARG A 8 -4.64 -4.50 41.24
CA ARG A 8 -4.66 -4.80 39.81
C ARG A 8 -3.51 -5.74 39.48
N ASN A 9 -3.80 -7.03 39.54
CA ASN A 9 -3.09 -8.03 38.76
C ASN A 9 -3.37 -7.74 37.29
N SER A 10 -2.36 -7.27 36.57
CA SER A 10 -2.37 -7.20 35.12
C SER A 10 -1.26 -8.13 34.66
N SER A 11 -1.65 -9.41 34.60
CA SER A 11 -1.21 -10.42 33.65
C SER A 11 0.12 -10.13 32.96
N ASP A 12 1.11 -10.94 33.32
CA ASP A 12 2.29 -11.25 32.52
C ASP A 12 1.86 -11.51 31.06
N CYS A 13 1.98 -10.49 30.23
CA CYS A 13 2.14 -10.68 28.79
C CYS A 13 3.65 -10.76 28.56
N GLU A 14 4.21 -11.93 28.83
CA GLU A 14 5.50 -12.31 28.27
C GLU A 14 5.34 -12.20 26.75
N MET A 15 5.83 -11.10 26.18
CA MET A 15 6.10 -11.02 24.76
C MET A 15 7.24 -12.00 24.51
N GLU A 16 6.90 -13.23 24.15
CA GLU A 16 7.80 -14.11 23.44
C GLU A 16 8.28 -13.33 22.22
N GLN A 17 9.49 -12.78 22.32
CA GLN A 17 10.23 -12.30 21.17
C GLN A 17 10.56 -13.54 20.35
N GLU A 18 9.60 -13.96 19.53
CA GLU A 18 9.89 -14.81 18.40
C GLU A 18 10.99 -14.08 17.62
N ASN A 19 12.20 -14.60 17.73
CA ASN A 19 13.29 -14.29 16.82
C ASN A 19 12.81 -14.71 15.44
N VAL A 20 12.04 -13.85 14.78
CA VAL A 20 11.83 -13.88 13.35
C VAL A 20 13.20 -13.55 12.77
N ARG A 21 14.03 -14.58 12.68
CA ARG A 21 15.16 -14.60 11.77
C ARG A 21 14.51 -14.38 10.42
N PHE A 22 14.54 -13.15 9.94
CA PHE A 22 14.37 -12.88 8.53
C PHE A 22 15.46 -13.69 7.85
N GLU A 23 15.11 -14.89 7.37
CA GLU A 23 15.92 -15.57 6.38
C GLU A 23 15.85 -14.69 5.15
N VAL A 24 16.76 -13.72 5.07
CA VAL A 24 16.93 -12.84 3.91
C VAL A 24 17.35 -13.74 2.76
N ASN A 25 16.37 -14.26 2.04
CA ASN A 25 16.56 -15.06 0.84
C ASN A 25 16.36 -14.23 -0.43
N ASP A 26 16.40 -12.90 -0.29
CA ASP A 26 16.36 -12.00 -1.43
C ASP A 26 17.77 -11.88 -2.00
N LEU A 27 18.12 -12.83 -2.88
CA LEU A 27 19.39 -12.85 -3.62
C LEU A 27 19.63 -11.55 -4.40
N GLU A 28 18.59 -10.76 -4.60
CA GLU A 28 18.62 -9.49 -5.31
C GLU A 28 19.21 -8.35 -4.45
N PHE A 29 19.39 -8.52 -3.14
CA PHE A 29 19.89 -7.46 -2.25
C PHE A 29 21.19 -7.82 -1.53
N CYS A 30 21.99 -6.80 -1.26
CA CYS A 30 23.21 -6.92 -0.47
C CYS A 30 22.87 -7.16 1.01
N PHE A 31 23.26 -8.31 1.56
CA PHE A 31 23.06 -8.66 2.98
C PHE A 31 23.73 -7.70 3.99
N THR A 32 24.62 -6.80 3.54
CA THR A 32 25.28 -5.82 4.42
C THR A 32 24.57 -4.47 4.46
N CYS A 33 24.01 -4.00 3.34
CA CYS A 33 23.49 -2.63 3.23
C CYS A 33 22.11 -2.52 2.57
N GLY A 34 21.49 -3.63 2.16
CA GLY A 34 20.15 -3.65 1.56
C GLY A 34 20.06 -3.03 0.16
N THR A 35 21.18 -2.66 -0.48
CA THR A 35 21.17 -2.17 -1.87
C THR A 35 20.94 -3.32 -2.86
N ILE A 36 20.16 -3.08 -3.91
CA ILE A 36 19.98 -4.02 -5.02
C ILE A 36 21.34 -4.35 -5.67
N LEU A 37 21.64 -5.64 -5.80
CA LEU A 37 22.85 -6.14 -6.42
C LEU A 37 22.76 -6.04 -7.95
N PRO A 38 23.88 -5.81 -8.64
CA PRO A 38 23.89 -5.79 -10.09
C PRO A 38 23.55 -7.18 -10.66
N LEU A 39 23.06 -7.21 -11.90
CA LEU A 39 22.90 -8.47 -12.63
C LEU A 39 24.26 -9.19 -12.75
N PRO A 40 24.28 -10.53 -12.64
CA PRO A 40 25.50 -11.31 -12.84
C PRO A 40 26.07 -11.09 -14.24
N SER A 41 27.38 -10.87 -14.29
CA SER A 41 28.16 -10.78 -15.52
C SER A 41 28.79 -12.14 -15.83
N LEU A 42 29.83 -12.17 -16.68
CA LEU A 42 30.67 -13.36 -16.88
C LEU A 42 31.54 -13.70 -15.65
N GLU A 43 31.59 -12.81 -14.67
CA GLU A 43 32.36 -12.99 -13.43
C GLU A 43 31.61 -13.90 -12.44
N ASP A 44 32.36 -14.59 -11.60
CA ASP A 44 31.84 -15.50 -10.56
C ASP A 44 31.41 -14.80 -9.27
N HIS A 45 31.36 -13.46 -9.29
CA HIS A 45 31.06 -12.62 -8.15
C HIS A 45 30.27 -11.38 -8.54
N LEU A 46 29.55 -10.83 -7.55
CA LEU A 46 28.85 -9.57 -7.63
C LEU A 46 29.49 -8.57 -6.69
N MET A 47 29.60 -7.31 -7.11
CA MET A 47 30.04 -6.22 -6.27
C MET A 47 28.88 -5.28 -5.96
N CYS A 48 28.59 -5.07 -4.68
CA CYS A 48 27.60 -4.09 -4.26
C CYS A 48 28.05 -2.67 -4.66
N ARG A 49 27.18 -1.90 -5.33
CA ARG A 49 27.54 -0.54 -5.79
C ARG A 49 27.69 0.46 -4.65
N LEU A 50 27.00 0.25 -3.52
CA LEU A 50 27.03 1.13 -2.35
C LEU A 50 28.20 0.80 -1.42
N CYS A 51 28.16 -0.36 -0.75
CA CYS A 51 29.16 -0.72 0.26
C CYS A 51 30.41 -1.43 -0.30
N LYS A 52 30.49 -1.65 -1.61
CA LYS A 52 31.61 -2.32 -2.31
C LYS A 52 31.89 -3.76 -1.88
N LYS A 53 30.99 -4.39 -1.11
CA LYS A 53 31.13 -5.79 -0.73
C LYS A 53 31.06 -6.70 -1.95
N THR A 54 32.03 -7.62 -2.05
CA THR A 54 32.06 -8.68 -3.06
C THR A 54 31.35 -9.93 -2.53
N ILE A 55 30.46 -10.49 -3.33
CA ILE A 55 29.61 -11.65 -3.01
C ILE A 55 29.85 -12.69 -4.09
N LYS A 56 30.26 -13.90 -3.72
CA LYS A 56 30.49 -14.98 -4.70
C LYS A 56 29.17 -15.60 -5.10
N ILE A 57 28.94 -15.77 -6.41
CA ILE A 57 27.71 -16.34 -6.96
C ILE A 57 27.49 -17.77 -6.44
N ASN A 58 28.57 -18.51 -6.17
CA ASN A 58 28.51 -19.87 -5.61
C ASN A 58 27.76 -19.96 -4.27
N GLN A 59 27.67 -18.86 -3.50
CA GLN A 59 26.88 -18.82 -2.26
C GLN A 59 25.38 -18.97 -2.50
N TRP A 60 24.94 -18.83 -3.75
CA TRP A 60 23.55 -18.93 -4.18
C TRP A 60 23.29 -20.15 -5.05
N ASN A 61 24.28 -21.03 -5.22
CA ASN A 61 24.09 -22.24 -5.99
C ASN A 61 23.01 -23.11 -5.34
N GLY A 62 22.01 -23.54 -6.11
CA GLY A 62 20.86 -24.30 -5.62
C GLY A 62 19.75 -23.46 -4.97
N LYS A 63 19.88 -22.12 -4.92
CA LYS A 63 18.79 -21.24 -4.48
C LYS A 63 17.97 -20.79 -5.69
N THR A 64 16.64 -20.91 -5.57
CA THR A 64 15.69 -20.51 -6.62
C THR A 64 14.83 -19.36 -6.13
N LEU A 65 14.82 -18.25 -6.87
CA LEU A 65 13.85 -17.17 -6.67
C LEU A 65 12.54 -17.56 -7.37
N LYS A 66 11.44 -17.58 -6.62
CA LYS A 66 10.09 -17.80 -7.16
C LYS A 66 9.26 -16.54 -6.95
N ASN A 67 9.02 -15.80 -8.03
CA ASN A 67 8.15 -14.62 -8.02
C ASN A 67 6.75 -15.05 -8.48
N VAL A 68 5.76 -14.97 -7.59
CA VAL A 68 4.36 -15.25 -7.89
C VAL A 68 3.64 -13.93 -8.14
N TYR A 69 3.24 -13.70 -9.38
CA TYR A 69 2.43 -12.53 -9.74
C TYR A 69 0.96 -12.93 -9.73
N LEU A 70 0.23 -12.42 -8.74
CA LEU A 70 -1.23 -12.46 -8.76
C LEU A 70 -1.71 -11.36 -9.70
N ILE A 71 -1.82 -11.69 -10.98
CA ILE A 71 -2.49 -10.83 -11.95
C ILE A 71 -3.98 -10.92 -11.62
N ASN A 72 -4.52 -9.88 -11.02
CA ASN A 72 -5.96 -9.74 -10.84
C ASN A 72 -6.55 -9.47 -12.23
N ALA A 73 -6.73 -10.53 -13.02
CA ALA A 73 -7.43 -10.47 -14.28
C ALA A 73 -8.82 -9.93 -13.97
N SER A 74 -9.08 -8.71 -14.42
CA SER A 74 -10.33 -7.97 -14.25
C SER A 74 -11.57 -8.72 -14.75
N GLU A 75 -11.43 -9.91 -15.31
CA GLU A 75 -12.53 -10.82 -15.63
C GLU A 75 -13.29 -11.30 -14.39
N TYR A 76 -12.64 -11.54 -13.24
CA TYR A 76 -13.33 -12.04 -12.03
C TYR A 76 -13.95 -10.95 -11.14
N LEU A 77 -13.54 -9.68 -11.30
CA LEU A 77 -14.13 -8.58 -10.53
C LEU A 77 -15.55 -8.25 -11.03
N ASN A 78 -15.86 -8.56 -12.29
CA ASN A 78 -17.16 -8.25 -12.89
C ASN A 78 -18.29 -9.16 -12.37
N GLU A 79 -17.98 -10.34 -11.85
CA GLU A 79 -18.97 -11.28 -11.33
C GLU A 79 -19.26 -11.05 -9.84
N THR A 80 -18.25 -10.74 -9.03
CA THR A 80 -18.43 -10.46 -7.60
C THR A 80 -19.09 -9.11 -7.32
N VAL A 81 -18.83 -8.08 -8.15
CA VAL A 81 -19.51 -6.77 -8.04
C VAL A 81 -21.01 -6.86 -8.35
N LYS A 82 -21.45 -7.84 -9.15
CA LYS A 82 -22.89 -8.07 -9.40
C LYS A 82 -23.60 -8.73 -8.21
N HIS A 83 -22.86 -9.47 -7.37
CA HIS A 83 -23.43 -10.23 -6.25
C HIS A 83 -23.34 -9.54 -4.89
N THR A 84 -22.47 -8.55 -4.70
CA THR A 84 -22.37 -7.82 -3.42
C THR A 84 -23.32 -6.64 -3.29
N GLY A 85 -24.15 -6.34 -4.31
CA GLY A 85 -25.21 -5.33 -4.20
C GLY A 85 -24.72 -3.93 -3.80
N LEU A 86 -23.41 -3.67 -3.83
CA LEU A 86 -22.83 -2.36 -3.64
C LEU A 86 -23.08 -1.59 -4.93
N LYS A 87 -24.29 -1.06 -5.03
CA LYS A 87 -24.56 0.01 -5.97
C LYS A 87 -23.50 1.07 -5.73
N SER A 88 -22.92 1.58 -6.81
CA SER A 88 -22.00 2.73 -6.83
C SER A 88 -22.64 4.05 -6.33
N GLU A 89 -23.77 3.96 -5.62
CA GLU A 89 -24.54 5.05 -5.04
C GLU A 89 -24.08 5.38 -3.60
N ASP A 90 -23.45 4.44 -2.88
CA ASP A 90 -23.12 4.60 -1.45
C ASP A 90 -21.78 5.32 -1.16
N PHE A 91 -21.08 5.79 -2.18
CA PHE A 91 -19.90 6.67 -2.05
C PHE A 91 -20.08 8.02 -2.73
N MET A 92 -21.33 8.50 -2.84
CA MET A 92 -21.57 9.91 -3.11
C MET A 92 -21.12 10.70 -1.87
N GLY A 93 -19.87 11.17 -1.86
CA GLY A 93 -19.29 11.96 -0.77
C GLY A 93 -20.13 13.20 -0.44
N THR A 94 -19.80 13.87 0.67
CA THR A 94 -20.56 15.02 1.21
C THR A 94 -20.93 16.03 0.12
N LEU A 95 -22.21 16.40 0.04
CA LEU A 95 -22.66 17.45 -0.88
C LEU A 95 -22.18 18.82 -0.41
N VAL A 96 -21.66 19.61 -1.33
CA VAL A 96 -21.21 20.98 -1.13
C VAL A 96 -21.93 21.93 -2.08
N ASP A 97 -22.12 23.17 -1.64
CA ASP A 97 -22.79 24.21 -2.41
C ASP A 97 -21.87 24.77 -3.51
N ARG A 98 -21.73 23.96 -4.57
CA ARG A 98 -20.98 24.30 -5.79
C ARG A 98 -21.84 23.93 -6.99
N LYS A 99 -21.85 24.81 -7.99
CA LYS A 99 -22.60 24.60 -9.24
C LYS A 99 -21.76 23.85 -10.25
N CYS A 100 -22.32 22.79 -10.85
CA CYS A 100 -21.66 22.04 -11.91
C CYS A 100 -21.46 22.89 -13.16
N SER A 101 -20.21 23.01 -13.63
CA SER A 101 -19.86 23.77 -14.84
C SER A 101 -20.49 23.21 -16.13
N LYS A 102 -20.84 21.91 -16.17
CA LYS A 102 -21.39 21.26 -17.37
C LYS A 102 -22.91 21.33 -17.48
N CYS A 103 -23.65 21.08 -16.40
CA CYS A 103 -25.11 20.98 -16.44
C CYS A 103 -25.84 22.02 -15.58
N GLY A 104 -25.10 22.83 -14.83
CA GLY A 104 -25.65 23.89 -13.99
C GLY A 104 -26.41 23.39 -12.76
N HIS A 105 -26.32 22.11 -12.40
CA HIS A 105 -26.93 21.59 -11.17
C HIS A 105 -26.23 22.19 -9.93
N GLU A 106 -27.03 22.60 -8.96
CA GLU A 106 -26.60 23.07 -7.65
C GLU A 106 -26.34 21.87 -6.75
N GLY A 107 -25.20 21.86 -6.07
CA GLY A 107 -24.77 20.73 -5.26
C GLY A 107 -23.85 19.79 -6.04
N MET A 108 -22.60 19.67 -5.59
CA MET A 108 -21.65 18.67 -6.07
C MET A 108 -21.15 17.84 -4.90
N THR A 109 -20.79 16.58 -5.12
CA THR A 109 -20.15 15.74 -4.10
C THR A 109 -18.68 16.11 -3.96
N TYR A 110 -18.19 16.15 -2.74
CA TYR A 110 -16.80 16.47 -2.41
C TYR A 110 -16.06 15.22 -1.93
N SER A 111 -14.86 15.01 -2.46
CA SER A 111 -13.93 14.00 -1.96
C SER A 111 -12.50 14.48 -2.13
N THR A 112 -11.62 14.11 -1.20
CA THR A 112 -10.23 14.49 -1.28
C THR A 112 -9.35 13.25 -1.31
N ARG A 113 -8.28 13.30 -2.12
CA ARG A 113 -7.30 12.21 -2.22
C ARG A 113 -5.91 12.80 -2.36
N GLN A 114 -4.93 12.17 -1.70
CA GLN A 114 -3.56 12.54 -1.97
C GLN A 114 -3.09 11.92 -3.28
N THR A 115 -2.67 12.76 -4.22
CA THR A 115 -2.18 12.39 -5.55
C THR A 115 -0.69 12.67 -5.73
N ARG A 116 -0.05 13.39 -4.80
CA ARG A 116 1.34 13.82 -4.90
C ARG A 116 2.12 13.53 -3.60
N SER A 117 3.34 14.05 -3.50
CA SER A 117 4.21 13.89 -2.33
C SER A 117 3.61 14.55 -1.08
N ALA A 118 4.02 14.12 0.12
CA ALA A 118 3.44 14.59 1.38
C ALA A 118 3.67 16.09 1.69
N ASP A 119 4.55 16.74 0.95
CA ASP A 119 4.83 18.18 1.00
C ASP A 119 3.79 19.02 0.23
N GLU A 120 2.97 18.40 -0.63
CA GLU A 120 1.89 19.07 -1.36
C GLU A 120 0.53 18.88 -0.69
N GLY A 121 -0.34 19.89 -0.85
CA GLY A 121 -1.72 19.86 -0.37
C GLY A 121 -2.54 18.74 -0.98
N GLN A 122 -3.67 18.41 -0.34
CA GLN A 122 -4.55 17.36 -0.84
C GLN A 122 -5.28 17.83 -2.11
N THR A 123 -5.39 16.95 -3.10
CA THR A 123 -6.21 17.21 -4.29
C THR A 123 -7.69 16.99 -3.98
N VAL A 124 -8.51 17.94 -4.39
CA VAL A 124 -9.96 17.94 -4.23
C VAL A 124 -10.64 17.49 -5.52
N PHE A 125 -11.61 16.60 -5.39
CA PHE A 125 -12.43 16.08 -6.48
C PHE A 125 -13.90 16.43 -6.23
N TYR A 126 -14.49 17.17 -7.15
CA TYR A 126 -15.92 17.50 -7.16
C TYR A 126 -16.66 16.65 -8.18
N GLY A 127 -17.71 15.94 -7.76
CA GLY A 127 -18.54 15.10 -8.63
C GLY A 127 -19.95 15.66 -8.78
N CYS A 128 -20.44 15.86 -10.01
CA CYS A 128 -21.84 16.22 -10.20
C CYS A 128 -22.74 14.97 -10.05
N PRO A 129 -23.70 14.94 -9.10
CA PRO A 129 -24.58 13.79 -8.94
C PRO A 129 -25.51 13.58 -10.15
N LYS A 130 -25.86 14.67 -10.86
CA LYS A 130 -26.79 14.66 -12.00
C LYS A 130 -26.17 14.19 -13.31
N CYS A 131 -25.04 14.78 -13.74
CA CYS A 131 -24.41 14.47 -15.03
C CYS A 131 -23.10 13.68 -14.91
N LYS A 132 -22.72 13.27 -13.69
CA LYS A 132 -21.53 12.45 -13.38
C LYS A 132 -20.20 13.04 -13.87
N SER A 133 -20.17 14.33 -14.17
CA SER A 133 -18.92 15.03 -14.51
C SER A 133 -18.10 15.28 -13.26
N GLN A 134 -16.78 15.13 -13.39
CA GLN A 134 -15.83 15.39 -12.31
C GLN A 134 -14.97 16.62 -12.63
N GLU A 135 -14.72 17.43 -11.61
CA GLU A 135 -13.80 18.57 -11.63
C GLU A 135 -12.71 18.32 -10.58
N ILE A 136 -11.47 18.69 -10.90
CA ILE A 136 -10.29 18.47 -10.04
C ILE A 136 -9.70 19.82 -9.69
N GLU A 137 -9.44 20.03 -8.41
CA GLU A 137 -8.81 21.24 -7.89
C GLU A 137 -7.58 20.83 -7.07
N HIS A 138 -6.43 21.41 -7.40
CA HIS A 138 -5.17 21.18 -6.70
C HIS A 138 -5.00 22.29 -5.67
N SER A 139 -4.87 21.91 -4.39
CA SER A 139 -4.61 22.83 -3.27
C SER A 139 -3.13 23.17 -3.16
#